data_AF-A0A945HY40-F1
#
_entry.id   AF-A0A945HY40-F1
#
_cell.length_a   1.000
_cell.length_b   1.000
_cell.length_c   1.000
_cell.angle_alpha   90.00
_cell.angle_beta   90.00
_cell.angle_gamma   90.00
#
_symmetry.space_group_name_H-M   'P 1'
#
loop_
_entity.id
_entity.type
_entity.pdbx_description
1 polymer ?
#
loop_
_entity_poly.entity_id
_entity_poly.type
_entity_poly.pdbx_seq_one_letter_code
_entity_poly.pdbx_strand_id
1 'polypeptide(L)'
;MPNSFKHRLKKLALSKKFVFFGSILAILGTFLPWYKDFDKFNTGDMYIGLSGPLYLAGLIVLLAAAGSFSVVLTKLLQKPTPKLPLKEDYFHILNSGLSLFMLVMSLSVFFHPKFGVNVIDKTIGIGMMFAFIGSGLVLLGSVMAIKKQDVSFEDEGHLDPLIDLEKQERMQQDLNDGPHAVHEESDKVKSAVQDSIEEFTESAYNTNDITPND
;
A
#
# COMPACT_ATOMS: atom_id res chain seq x y z
N MET A 1 28.56 -3.07 -0.43
CA MET A 1 27.92 -3.69 0.75
C MET A 1 27.07 -4.87 0.26
N PRO A 2 27.27 -6.12 0.71
CA PRO A 2 26.47 -7.22 0.21
C PRO A 2 25.06 -7.12 0.81
N ASN A 3 24.18 -6.42 0.08
CA ASN A 3 22.74 -6.34 0.29
C ASN A 3 22.08 -7.69 -0.02
N SER A 4 22.53 -8.75 0.64
CA SER A 4 21.98 -10.09 0.43
C SER A 4 20.58 -10.17 1.04
N PHE A 5 19.64 -10.72 0.27
CA PHE A 5 18.26 -10.97 0.66
C PHE A 5 18.15 -11.66 2.04
N LYS A 6 19.11 -12.54 2.36
CA LYS A 6 19.17 -13.24 3.65
C LYS A 6 19.31 -12.28 4.84
N HIS A 7 20.10 -11.21 4.71
CA HIS A 7 20.27 -10.23 5.79
C HIS A 7 18.99 -9.39 5.98
N ARG A 8 18.30 -9.06 4.88
CA ARG A 8 17.03 -8.33 4.91
C ARG A 8 15.92 -9.15 5.57
N LEU A 9 15.84 -10.44 5.23
CA LEU A 9 14.88 -11.36 5.84
C LEU A 9 15.15 -11.56 7.34
N LYS A 10 16.44 -11.63 7.75
CA LYS A 10 16.80 -11.77 9.17
C LYS A 10 16.38 -10.58 10.03
N LYS A 11 16.53 -9.34 9.52
CA LYS A 11 16.14 -8.10 10.23
C LYS A 11 14.62 -7.90 10.34
N LEU A 12 13.81 -8.68 9.63
CA LEU A 12 12.36 -8.54 9.65
C LEU A 12 11.77 -8.99 10.99
N ALA A 13 10.80 -8.23 11.51
CA ALA A 13 10.05 -8.57 12.72
C ALA A 13 9.45 -9.99 12.64
N LEU A 14 9.41 -10.70 13.77
CA LEU A 14 8.93 -12.08 13.81
C LEU A 14 7.49 -12.21 13.27
N SER A 15 6.61 -11.25 13.58
CA SER A 15 5.24 -11.17 13.05
C SER A 15 5.20 -11.19 11.53
N LYS A 16 6.02 -10.36 10.88
CA LYS A 16 6.11 -10.29 9.41
C LYS A 16 6.72 -11.55 8.79
N LYS A 17 7.59 -12.27 9.51
CA LYS A 17 8.10 -13.58 9.07
C LYS A 17 6.96 -14.61 9.04
N PHE A 18 6.11 -14.65 10.06
CA PHE A 18 4.93 -15.53 10.05
C PHE A 18 4.00 -15.23 8.88
N VAL A 19 3.71 -13.94 8.63
CA VAL A 19 2.92 -13.52 7.45
C VAL A 19 3.58 -13.97 6.15
N PHE A 20 4.89 -13.77 6.01
CA PHE A 20 5.65 -14.15 4.80
C PHE A 20 5.59 -15.65 4.53
N PHE A 21 6.02 -16.47 5.50
CA PHE A 21 6.06 -17.93 5.35
C PHE A 21 4.66 -18.54 5.27
N GLY A 22 3.71 -18.02 6.05
CA GLY A 22 2.31 -18.44 6.00
C GLY A 22 1.68 -18.18 4.63
N SER A 23 1.96 -17.02 4.03
CA SER A 23 1.44 -16.69 2.69
C SER A 23 2.05 -17.60 1.61
N ILE A 24 3.36 -17.89 1.67
CA ILE A 24 4.00 -18.85 0.75
C ILE A 24 3.38 -20.23 0.90
N LEU A 25 3.22 -20.71 2.15
CA LEU A 25 2.66 -22.02 2.43
C LEU A 25 1.21 -22.12 1.92
N ALA A 26 0.42 -21.06 2.09
CA ALA A 26 -0.94 -20.99 1.58
C ALA A 26 -0.98 -21.03 0.04
N ILE A 27 -0.13 -20.24 -0.63
CA ILE A 27 0.00 -20.26 -2.09
C ILE A 27 0.34 -21.67 -2.58
N LEU A 28 1.39 -22.29 -2.01
CA LEU A 28 1.78 -23.65 -2.37
C LEU A 28 0.64 -24.65 -2.11
N GLY A 29 -0.11 -24.47 -1.02
CA GLY A 29 -1.28 -25.28 -0.71
C GLY A 29 -2.36 -25.25 -1.80
N THR A 30 -2.56 -24.12 -2.49
CA THR A 30 -3.55 -24.01 -3.59
C THR A 30 -3.18 -24.79 -4.86
N PHE A 31 -1.87 -24.98 -5.10
CA PHE A 31 -1.37 -25.76 -6.23
C PHE A 31 -1.20 -27.24 -5.92
N LEU A 32 -1.39 -27.63 -4.66
CA LEU A 32 -1.34 -29.01 -4.22
C LEU A 32 -2.75 -29.65 -4.19
N PRO A 33 -2.83 -30.98 -4.15
CA PRO A 33 -4.11 -31.69 -4.08
C PRO A 33 -4.90 -31.28 -2.84
N TRP A 34 -6.11 -30.79 -3.04
CA TRP A 34 -7.03 -30.39 -1.97
C TRP A 34 -7.87 -31.57 -1.50
N TYR A 35 -8.30 -32.42 -2.42
CA TYR A 35 -9.01 -33.65 -2.11
C TYR A 35 -8.88 -34.66 -3.25
N LYS A 36 -9.22 -35.91 -2.94
CA LYS A 36 -9.34 -36.99 -3.93
C LYS A 36 -10.67 -37.68 -3.71
N ASP A 37 -11.35 -37.94 -4.82
CA ASP A 37 -12.59 -38.70 -4.87
C ASP A 37 -12.30 -40.05 -5.52
N PHE A 38 -12.58 -41.15 -4.82
CA PHE A 38 -12.43 -42.50 -5.34
C PHE A 38 -13.79 -43.11 -5.69
N ASP A 39 -13.92 -43.64 -6.90
CA ASP A 39 -15.07 -44.47 -7.29
C ASP A 39 -14.88 -45.92 -6.79
N LYS A 40 -15.94 -46.73 -6.87
CA LYS A 40 -15.98 -48.15 -6.49
C LYS A 40 -14.89 -49.02 -7.11
N PHE A 41 -14.28 -48.54 -8.19
CA PHE A 41 -13.23 -49.23 -8.93
C PHE A 41 -11.81 -48.75 -8.58
N ASN A 42 -11.64 -47.95 -7.50
CA ASN A 42 -10.38 -47.30 -7.11
C ASN A 42 -9.76 -46.37 -8.17
N THR A 43 -10.48 -46.10 -9.25
CA THR A 43 -10.17 -45.01 -10.16
C THR A 43 -10.71 -43.73 -9.54
N GLY A 44 -9.86 -42.74 -9.35
CA GLY A 44 -10.23 -41.51 -8.68
C GLY A 44 -9.54 -40.29 -9.29
N ASP A 45 -10.26 -39.18 -9.29
CA ASP A 45 -9.74 -37.90 -9.74
C ASP A 45 -9.14 -37.13 -8.57
N MET A 46 -8.02 -36.48 -8.84
CA MET A 46 -7.33 -35.63 -7.88
C MET A 46 -7.58 -34.18 -8.24
N TYR A 47 -8.17 -33.44 -7.29
CA TYR A 47 -8.51 -32.04 -7.49
C TYR A 47 -7.54 -31.17 -6.70
N ILE A 48 -6.85 -30.28 -7.40
CA ILE A 48 -6.09 -29.17 -6.78
C ILE A 48 -7.06 -28.05 -6.37
N GLY A 49 -6.61 -27.13 -5.52
CA GLY A 49 -7.45 -26.02 -5.06
C GLY A 49 -7.97 -25.11 -6.17
N LEU A 50 -7.28 -25.05 -7.30
CA LEU A 50 -7.68 -24.26 -8.48
C LEU A 50 -8.54 -25.04 -9.48
N SER A 51 -8.93 -26.27 -9.16
CA SER A 51 -9.68 -27.15 -10.06
C SER A 51 -10.87 -27.79 -9.36
N GLY A 52 -11.81 -28.31 -10.15
CA GLY A 52 -12.99 -29.00 -9.64
C GLY A 52 -14.02 -28.05 -9.00
N PRO A 53 -15.07 -28.60 -8.36
CA PRO A 53 -16.15 -27.83 -7.75
C PRO A 53 -15.72 -26.78 -6.72
N LEU A 54 -14.57 -26.93 -6.07
CA LEU A 54 -14.08 -26.01 -5.03
C LEU A 54 -13.12 -24.92 -5.57
N TYR A 55 -12.97 -24.81 -6.90
CA TYR A 55 -11.98 -23.92 -7.53
C TYR A 55 -12.12 -22.44 -7.11
N LEU A 56 -13.36 -21.95 -6.93
CA LEU A 56 -13.61 -20.55 -6.59
C LEU A 56 -13.04 -20.21 -5.21
N ALA A 57 -13.19 -21.12 -4.25
CA ALA A 57 -12.64 -20.94 -2.91
C ALA A 57 -11.10 -20.96 -2.96
N GLY A 58 -10.49 -21.89 -3.71
CA GLY A 58 -9.05 -21.93 -3.87
C GLY A 58 -8.48 -20.71 -4.61
N LEU A 59 -9.19 -20.16 -5.59
CA LEU A 59 -8.80 -18.92 -6.27
C LEU A 59 -8.81 -17.73 -5.30
N ILE A 60 -9.83 -17.62 -4.45
CA ILE A 60 -9.92 -16.54 -3.47
C ILE A 60 -8.80 -16.66 -2.42
N VAL A 61 -8.52 -17.88 -1.94
CA VAL A 61 -7.39 -18.16 -1.04
C VAL A 61 -6.07 -17.79 -1.71
N LEU A 62 -5.88 -18.15 -2.99
CA LEU A 62 -4.68 -17.81 -3.75
C LEU A 62 -4.50 -16.30 -3.87
N LEU A 63 -5.54 -15.56 -4.26
CA LEU A 63 -5.48 -14.11 -4.43
C LEU A 63 -5.21 -13.40 -3.09
N ALA A 64 -5.86 -13.83 -2.01
CA ALA A 64 -5.66 -13.29 -0.68
C ALA A 64 -4.23 -13.56 -0.15
N ALA A 65 -3.72 -14.78 -0.35
CA ALA A 65 -2.36 -15.14 0.04
C ALA A 65 -1.30 -14.44 -0.84
N ALA A 66 -1.52 -14.35 -2.15
CA ALA A 66 -0.65 -13.62 -3.08
C ALA A 66 -0.63 -12.11 -2.80
N GLY A 67 -1.78 -11.53 -2.45
CA GLY A 67 -1.87 -10.14 -2.02
C GLY A 67 -1.06 -9.88 -0.75
N SER A 68 -1.25 -10.71 0.28
CA SER A 68 -0.48 -10.63 1.52
C SER A 68 1.03 -10.82 1.30
N PHE A 69 1.40 -11.80 0.49
CA PHE A 69 2.79 -12.04 0.11
C PHE A 69 3.40 -10.84 -0.62
N SER A 70 2.67 -10.26 -1.58
CA SER A 70 3.16 -9.13 -2.40
C SER A 70 3.41 -7.89 -1.55
N VAL A 71 2.53 -7.58 -0.59
CA VAL A 71 2.73 -6.46 0.34
C VAL A 71 4.01 -6.65 1.17
N VAL A 72 4.24 -7.86 1.70
CA VAL A 72 5.46 -8.12 2.48
C VAL A 72 6.71 -8.14 1.58
N LEU A 73 6.59 -8.68 0.37
CA LEU A 73 7.68 -8.77 -0.59
C LEU A 73 8.12 -7.39 -1.07
N THR A 74 7.19 -6.48 -1.37
CA THR A 74 7.51 -5.10 -1.77
C THR A 74 8.28 -4.36 -0.67
N LYS A 75 7.92 -4.55 0.60
CA LYS A 75 8.70 -4.05 1.74
C LYS A 75 10.09 -4.66 1.83
N LEU A 76 10.21 -5.95 1.61
CA LEU A 76 11.51 -6.64 1.62
C LEU A 76 12.44 -6.15 0.49
N LEU A 77 11.84 -5.79 -0.65
CA LEU A 77 12.51 -5.22 -1.81
C LEU A 77 12.75 -3.70 -1.71
N GLN A 78 12.28 -3.02 -0.65
CA GLN A 78 12.35 -1.56 -0.48
C GLN A 78 11.73 -0.78 -1.65
N LYS A 79 10.72 -1.37 -2.31
CA LYS A 79 9.95 -0.68 -3.35
C LYS A 79 8.89 0.21 -2.70
N PRO A 80 8.48 1.32 -3.35
CA PRO A 80 7.39 2.14 -2.85
C PRO A 80 6.14 1.27 -2.72
N THR A 81 5.62 1.15 -1.51
CA THR A 81 4.39 0.41 -1.24
C THR A 81 3.20 1.21 -1.75
N PRO A 82 2.22 0.58 -2.42
CA PRO A 82 1.00 1.27 -2.81
C PRO A 82 0.31 1.83 -1.55
N LYS A 83 -0.05 3.11 -1.58
CA LYS A 83 -0.78 3.75 -0.48
C LYS A 83 -2.21 3.22 -0.46
N LEU A 84 -2.47 2.20 0.35
CA LEU A 84 -3.81 1.69 0.61
C LEU A 84 -4.46 2.51 1.73
N PRO A 85 -5.79 2.73 1.70
CA PRO A 85 -6.50 3.45 2.75
C PRO A 85 -6.61 2.66 4.07
N LEU A 86 -6.15 1.42 4.11
CA LEU A 86 -6.19 0.51 5.25
C LEU A 86 -4.78 0.28 5.80
N LYS A 87 -4.65 0.21 7.13
CA LYS A 87 -3.38 -0.24 7.73
C LYS A 87 -3.09 -1.67 7.28
N GLU A 88 -1.83 -1.95 6.98
CA GLU A 88 -1.39 -3.23 6.42
C GLU A 88 -1.74 -4.43 7.32
N ASP A 89 -1.66 -4.25 8.64
CA ASP A 89 -1.95 -5.34 9.57
C ASP A 89 -3.41 -5.78 9.48
N TYR A 90 -4.35 -4.84 9.33
CA TYR A 90 -5.77 -5.14 9.09
C TYR A 90 -5.99 -5.78 7.72
N PHE A 91 -5.24 -5.37 6.69
CA PHE A 91 -5.31 -5.99 5.37
C PHE A 91 -4.95 -7.48 5.44
N HIS A 92 -3.88 -7.84 6.16
CA HIS A 92 -3.49 -9.24 6.34
C HIS A 92 -4.48 -10.03 7.21
N ILE A 93 -5.06 -9.43 8.24
CA ILE A 93 -6.12 -10.05 9.06
C ILE A 93 -7.36 -10.33 8.20
N LEU A 94 -7.80 -9.37 7.41
CA LEU A 94 -8.98 -9.52 6.55
C LEU A 94 -8.73 -10.62 5.51
N ASN A 95 -7.56 -10.62 4.85
CA ASN A 95 -7.22 -11.64 3.86
C ASN A 95 -7.12 -13.04 4.45
N SER A 96 -6.49 -13.19 5.62
CA SER A 96 -6.37 -14.49 6.29
C SER A 96 -7.70 -14.97 6.87
N GLY A 97 -8.52 -14.06 7.43
CA GLY A 97 -9.87 -14.35 7.87
C GLY A 97 -10.77 -14.81 6.72
N LEU A 98 -10.73 -14.10 5.59
CA LEU A 98 -11.44 -14.50 4.37
C LEU A 98 -10.95 -15.86 3.86
N SER A 99 -9.65 -16.10 3.85
CA SER A 99 -9.07 -17.38 3.41
C SER A 99 -9.51 -18.54 4.30
N LEU A 100 -9.45 -18.38 5.62
CA LEU A 100 -9.93 -19.39 6.56
C LEU A 100 -11.42 -19.64 6.42
N PHE A 101 -12.23 -18.58 6.27
CA PHE A 101 -13.66 -18.72 6.02
C PHE A 101 -13.93 -19.54 4.75
N MET A 102 -13.23 -19.24 3.64
CA MET A 102 -13.37 -19.98 2.39
C MET A 102 -12.90 -21.43 2.49
N LEU A 103 -11.83 -21.71 3.25
CA LEU A 103 -11.38 -23.08 3.51
C LEU A 103 -12.38 -23.86 4.37
N VAL A 104 -12.97 -23.25 5.38
CA VAL A 104 -14.04 -23.86 6.20
C VAL A 104 -15.28 -24.14 5.36
N MET A 105 -15.70 -23.19 4.52
CA MET A 105 -16.81 -23.39 3.58
C MET A 105 -16.51 -24.53 2.61
N SER A 106 -15.27 -24.60 2.11
CA SER A 106 -14.84 -25.69 1.22
C SER A 106 -14.91 -27.05 1.90
N LEU A 107 -14.43 -27.14 3.15
CA LEU A 107 -14.55 -28.36 3.96
C LEU A 107 -16.02 -28.72 4.22
N SER A 108 -16.87 -27.75 4.52
CA SER A 108 -18.30 -27.96 4.73
C SER A 108 -18.98 -28.54 3.48
N VAL A 109 -18.69 -27.98 2.31
CA VAL A 109 -19.20 -28.49 1.03
C VAL A 109 -18.64 -29.89 0.74
N PHE A 110 -17.34 -30.11 0.97
CA PHE A 110 -16.68 -31.40 0.75
C PHE A 110 -17.31 -32.53 1.58
N PHE A 111 -17.57 -32.27 2.86
CA PHE A 111 -18.20 -33.24 3.76
C PHE A 111 -19.71 -33.42 3.54
N HIS A 112 -20.34 -32.63 2.67
CA HIS A 112 -21.75 -32.78 2.39
C HIS A 112 -22.02 -34.12 1.66
N PRO A 113 -23.01 -34.93 2.09
CA PRO A 113 -23.26 -36.26 1.51
C PRO A 113 -23.59 -36.25 0.02
N LYS A 114 -24.18 -35.16 -0.49
CA LYS A 114 -24.51 -35.00 -1.93
C LYS A 114 -23.36 -34.50 -2.80
N PHE A 115 -22.23 -34.14 -2.20
CA PHE A 115 -21.07 -33.67 -2.95
C PHE A 115 -20.31 -34.89 -3.50
N GLY A 116 -20.26 -35.05 -4.83
CA GLY A 116 -19.70 -36.24 -5.48
C GLY A 116 -20.75 -37.36 -5.64
N VAL A 117 -21.35 -37.48 -6.82
CA VAL A 117 -22.28 -38.58 -7.14
C VAL A 117 -21.45 -39.84 -7.35
N ASN A 118 -21.75 -40.92 -6.60
CA ASN A 118 -21.10 -42.24 -6.70
C ASN A 118 -19.67 -42.36 -6.11
N VAL A 119 -19.25 -41.43 -5.24
CA VAL A 119 -17.96 -41.52 -4.54
C VAL A 119 -18.09 -42.42 -3.30
N ILE A 120 -17.24 -43.44 -3.15
CA ILE A 120 -17.20 -44.28 -1.93
C ILE A 120 -16.40 -43.59 -0.83
N ASP A 121 -15.21 -43.09 -1.19
CA ASP A 121 -14.27 -42.53 -0.23
C ASP A 121 -13.81 -41.13 -0.64
N LYS A 122 -13.83 -40.24 0.35
CA LYS A 122 -13.42 -38.85 0.25
C LYS A 122 -12.20 -38.64 1.13
N THR A 123 -11.08 -38.25 0.53
CA THR A 123 -9.84 -38.00 1.28
C THR A 123 -9.41 -36.54 1.16
N ILE A 124 -9.09 -35.92 2.30
CA ILE A 124 -8.52 -34.57 2.32
C ILE A 124 -7.07 -34.65 1.85
N GLY A 125 -6.71 -33.79 0.91
CA GLY A 125 -5.36 -33.67 0.38
C GLY A 125 -4.47 -32.74 1.21
N ILE A 126 -3.16 -32.92 1.04
CA ILE A 126 -2.13 -32.13 1.74
C ILE A 126 -2.22 -30.63 1.43
N GLY A 127 -2.70 -30.26 0.23
CA GLY A 127 -2.83 -28.86 -0.19
C GLY A 127 -3.82 -28.08 0.67
N MET A 128 -4.93 -28.73 1.05
CA MET A 128 -5.91 -28.12 1.94
C MET A 128 -5.35 -27.91 3.35
N MET A 129 -4.55 -28.85 3.85
CA MET A 129 -3.86 -28.70 5.14
C MET A 129 -2.84 -27.55 5.10
N PHE A 130 -2.05 -27.43 4.02
CA PHE A 130 -1.08 -26.36 3.86
C PHE A 130 -1.75 -24.98 3.72
N ALA A 131 -2.86 -24.91 2.98
CA ALA A 131 -3.67 -23.69 2.88
C ALA A 131 -4.23 -23.26 4.24
N PHE A 132 -4.71 -24.22 5.03
CA PHE A 132 -5.25 -23.95 6.36
C PHE A 132 -4.18 -23.50 7.35
N ILE A 133 -3.08 -24.24 7.45
CA ILE A 133 -1.93 -23.90 8.32
C ILE A 133 -1.32 -22.57 7.88
N GLY A 134 -1.11 -22.36 6.58
CA GLY A 134 -0.57 -21.13 6.01
C GLY A 134 -1.43 -19.92 6.36
N SER A 135 -2.75 -20.01 6.15
CA SER A 135 -3.70 -18.95 6.49
C SER A 135 -3.74 -18.67 8.00
N GLY A 136 -3.67 -19.72 8.83
CA GLY A 136 -3.56 -19.59 10.29
C GLY A 136 -2.28 -18.88 10.74
N LEU A 137 -1.13 -19.20 10.13
CA LEU A 137 0.14 -18.52 10.40
C LEU A 137 0.10 -17.04 10.00
N VAL A 138 -0.52 -16.72 8.87
CA VAL A 138 -0.73 -15.31 8.47
C VAL A 138 -1.56 -14.58 9.53
N LEU A 139 -2.71 -15.15 9.92
CA LEU A 139 -3.58 -14.54 10.92
C LEU A 139 -2.86 -14.31 12.25
N LEU A 140 -2.16 -15.33 12.76
CA LEU A 140 -1.38 -15.23 14.00
C LEU A 140 -0.28 -14.16 13.88
N GLY A 141 0.45 -14.15 12.76
CA GLY A 141 1.49 -13.16 12.48
C GLY A 141 0.95 -11.73 12.49
N SER A 142 -0.22 -11.51 11.88
CA SER A 142 -0.87 -10.20 11.82
C SER A 142 -1.44 -9.75 13.17
N VAL A 143 -2.08 -10.64 13.93
CA VAL A 143 -2.57 -10.32 15.28
C VAL A 143 -1.40 -9.98 16.21
N MET A 144 -0.28 -10.69 16.11
CA MET A 144 0.95 -10.36 16.84
C MET A 144 1.54 -9.02 16.41
N ALA A 145 1.39 -8.62 15.15
CA ALA A 145 1.88 -7.34 14.66
C ALA A 145 1.13 -6.17 15.32
N ILE A 146 -0.21 -6.25 15.41
CA ILE A 146 -1.03 -5.23 16.07
C ILE A 146 -0.63 -5.07 17.54
N LYS A 147 -0.54 -6.19 18.28
CA LYS A 147 -0.18 -6.15 19.71
C LYS A 147 1.19 -5.53 19.98
N LYS A 148 2.14 -5.65 19.05
CA LYS A 148 3.47 -5.03 19.18
C LYS A 148 3.48 -3.56 18.81
N GLN A 149 2.56 -3.12 17.96
CA GLN A 149 2.39 -1.72 17.61
C GLN A 149 1.85 -0.90 18.79
N ASP A 150 1.00 -1.50 19.63
CA ASP A 150 0.53 -0.89 20.88
C ASP A 150 1.60 -0.84 21.97
N VAL A 151 2.69 -1.60 21.84
CA VAL A 151 3.84 -1.64 22.76
C VAL A 151 5.07 -1.06 22.06
N SER A 152 4.89 0.09 21.42
CA SER A 152 6.00 0.98 21.05
C SER A 152 6.52 1.65 22.32
N PHE A 153 7.43 0.98 23.02
CA PHE A 153 8.40 1.66 23.90
C PHE A 153 9.60 2.19 23.09
N GLU A 154 9.48 2.23 21.75
CA GLU A 154 10.54 2.58 20.80
C GLU A 154 10.22 3.83 19.96
N ASP A 155 9.14 4.57 20.27
CA ASP A 155 9.09 6.01 20.01
C ASP A 155 9.98 6.75 21.03
N GLU A 156 11.22 6.28 21.20
CA GLU A 156 12.31 7.15 21.61
C GLU A 156 12.54 8.15 20.48
N GLY A 157 11.73 9.21 20.51
CA GLY A 157 12.07 10.56 20.12
C GLY A 157 13.07 10.72 18.97
N HIS A 158 12.70 10.32 17.75
CA HIS A 158 13.07 11.18 16.64
C HIS A 158 12.03 12.30 16.55
N LEU A 159 12.24 13.32 17.40
CA LEU A 159 11.81 14.67 17.08
C LEU A 159 12.59 15.05 15.83
N ASP A 160 12.00 14.81 14.64
CA ASP A 160 12.33 15.67 13.51
C ASP A 160 12.05 17.09 14.03
N PRO A 161 13.08 17.95 14.16
CA PRO A 161 12.86 19.28 14.69
C PRO A 161 11.85 19.97 13.76
N LEU A 162 10.66 20.30 14.29
CA LEU A 162 9.65 21.05 13.53
C LEU A 162 10.16 22.43 13.07
N ILE A 163 11.34 22.83 13.54
CA ILE A 163 12.02 24.08 13.22
C ILE A 163 13.45 23.70 12.80
N ASP A 164 13.70 23.69 11.49
CA ASP A 164 15.06 23.81 10.95
C ASP A 164 15.61 25.16 11.43
N LEU A 165 16.33 25.19 12.55
CA LEU A 165 17.01 26.40 13.04
C LEU A 165 17.94 26.98 11.97
N GLU A 166 18.50 26.13 11.12
CA GLU A 166 19.33 26.51 9.97
C GLU A 166 18.54 27.32 8.90
N LYS A 167 17.23 27.10 8.80
CA LYS A 167 16.35 27.81 7.86
C LYS A 167 15.85 29.13 8.46
N GLN A 168 15.68 29.17 9.78
CA GLN A 168 15.29 30.38 10.50
C GLN A 168 16.46 31.36 10.66
N GLU A 169 17.70 30.87 10.81
CA GLU A 169 18.91 31.70 10.78
C GLU A 169 19.14 32.33 9.40
N ARG A 170 18.90 31.61 8.30
CA ARG A 170 18.95 32.22 6.95
C ARG A 170 17.88 33.29 6.75
N MET A 171 16.65 33.05 7.24
CA MET A 171 15.59 34.07 7.18
C MET A 171 15.86 35.27 8.10
N GLN A 172 16.47 35.08 9.27
CA GLN A 172 16.84 36.18 10.16
C GLN A 172 18.10 36.92 9.69
N GLN A 173 19.02 36.26 9.01
CA GLN A 173 20.19 36.91 8.40
C GLN A 173 19.77 37.77 7.19
N ASP A 174 18.82 37.31 6.38
CA ASP A 174 18.18 38.14 5.33
C ASP A 174 17.35 39.32 5.89
N LEU A 175 16.91 39.25 7.16
CA LEU A 175 16.15 40.32 7.84
C LEU A 175 17.03 41.28 8.64
N ASN A 176 18.26 40.88 9.01
CA ASN A 176 19.20 41.71 9.77
C ASN A 176 20.27 42.34 8.87
N ASP A 177 20.43 41.85 7.64
CA ASP A 177 21.10 42.57 6.54
C ASP A 177 20.12 43.57 5.88
N GLY A 178 19.67 44.55 6.65
CA GLY A 178 19.32 45.86 6.11
C GLY A 178 20.34 46.86 6.66
N PRO A 179 20.91 47.77 5.85
CA PRO A 179 20.11 48.71 5.06
C PRO A 179 20.72 49.08 3.68
N HIS A 180 19.97 49.85 2.89
CA HIS A 180 20.38 50.55 1.64
C HIS A 180 20.14 49.85 0.29
N ALA A 181 18.88 49.55 -0.05
CA ALA A 181 18.51 49.40 -1.47
C ALA A 181 17.04 49.77 -1.80
N VAL A 182 16.22 50.16 -0.82
CA VAL A 182 14.77 50.34 -1.04
C VAL A 182 14.39 51.80 -1.36
N HIS A 183 15.35 52.74 -1.34
CA HIS A 183 15.06 54.14 -1.66
C HIS A 183 15.29 54.55 -3.12
N GLU A 184 15.92 53.72 -3.96
CA GLU A 184 16.21 54.11 -5.36
C GLU A 184 15.11 53.74 -6.37
N GLU A 185 14.26 52.76 -6.06
CA GLU A 185 13.24 52.30 -7.01
C GLU A 185 11.92 53.08 -6.91
N SER A 186 11.61 53.64 -5.73
CA SER A 186 10.41 54.45 -5.51
C SER A 186 10.49 55.83 -6.19
N ASP A 187 11.67 56.41 -6.31
CA ASP A 187 11.86 57.72 -6.95
C ASP A 187 11.90 57.63 -8.49
N LYS A 188 12.42 56.52 -9.05
CA LYS A 188 12.36 56.28 -10.51
C LYS A 188 10.93 56.04 -10.99
N VAL A 189 10.13 55.29 -10.24
CA VAL A 189 8.72 55.04 -10.58
C VAL A 189 7.88 56.32 -10.46
N LYS A 190 8.16 57.21 -9.50
CA LYS A 190 7.47 58.51 -9.41
C LYS A 190 7.83 59.46 -10.57
N SER A 191 9.09 59.49 -11.00
CA SER A 191 9.48 60.32 -12.17
C SER A 191 8.86 59.83 -13.48
N ALA A 192 8.82 58.51 -13.70
CA ALA A 192 8.23 57.94 -14.91
C ALA A 192 6.71 58.17 -14.99
N VAL A 193 6.01 58.17 -13.84
CA VAL A 193 4.57 58.45 -13.78
C VAL A 193 4.27 59.95 -13.98
N GLN A 194 5.18 60.84 -13.57
CA GLN A 194 5.04 62.28 -13.79
C GLN A 194 5.21 62.66 -15.27
N ASP A 195 6.23 62.10 -15.96
CA ASP A 195 6.47 62.35 -17.39
C ASP A 195 5.33 61.82 -18.28
N SER A 196 4.72 60.69 -17.89
CA SER A 196 3.57 60.11 -18.60
C SER A 196 2.30 60.98 -18.51
N ILE A 197 2.17 61.79 -17.46
CA ILE A 197 1.00 62.65 -17.23
C ILE A 197 1.14 63.97 -18.00
N GLU A 198 2.35 64.52 -18.13
CA GLU A 198 2.60 65.73 -18.93
C GLU A 198 2.35 65.50 -20.43
N GLU A 199 2.79 64.36 -20.97
CA GLU A 199 2.57 63.99 -22.38
C GLU A 199 1.07 63.80 -22.71
N PHE A 200 0.26 63.33 -21.76
CA PHE A 200 -1.19 63.19 -21.95
C PHE A 200 -1.93 64.53 -21.91
N THR A 201 -1.44 65.51 -21.13
CA THR A 201 -2.05 66.85 -21.05
C THR A 201 -1.74 67.72 -22.27
N GLU A 202 -0.59 67.58 -22.92
CA GLU A 202 -0.30 68.29 -24.18
C GLU A 202 -1.12 67.77 -25.37
N SER A 203 -1.40 66.47 -25.43
CA SER A 203 -2.24 65.90 -26.50
C SER A 203 -3.71 66.33 -26.42
N ALA A 204 -4.22 66.69 -25.24
CA ALA A 204 -5.62 67.09 -25.07
C ALA A 204 -5.90 68.57 -25.44
N TYR A 205 -4.86 69.41 -25.51
CA TYR A 205 -5.02 70.84 -25.81
C TYR A 205 -5.01 71.17 -27.31
N ASN A 206 -4.63 70.23 -28.18
CA ASN A 206 -4.46 70.46 -29.62
C ASN A 206 -5.64 69.98 -30.49
N THR A 207 -6.82 69.75 -29.90
CA THR A 207 -8.02 69.25 -30.63
C THR A 207 -9.18 70.24 -30.64
N ASN A 208 -8.91 71.54 -30.53
CA ASN A 208 -9.91 72.60 -30.68
C ASN A 208 -9.52 73.55 -31.81
N ASP A 209 -9.48 73.06 -33.04
CA ASP A 209 -9.51 73.94 -34.21
C ASP A 209 -10.14 73.23 -35.42
N ILE A 210 -11.46 73.06 -35.37
CA ILE A 210 -12.27 72.79 -36.57
C ILE A 210 -13.50 73.70 -36.48
N THR A 211 -13.39 74.86 -37.12
CA THR A 211 -14.52 75.73 -37.44
C THR A 211 -15.31 75.14 -38.62
N PRO A 212 -16.65 75.26 -38.65
CA PRO A 212 -17.44 74.92 -39.83
C PRO A 212 -17.50 76.14 -40.76
N ASN A 213 -17.05 75.98 -42.01
CA ASN A 213 -17.36 76.90 -43.10
C ASN A 213 -18.32 76.20 -44.07
N ASP A 214 -19.41 76.91 -44.33
CA ASP A 214 -20.36 76.88 -45.48
C ASP A 214 -21.09 75.58 -45.84
#